data_AF-K4IGZ3-F1
#
_entry.id   AF-K4IGZ3-F1
#
_cell.length_a   1.000
_cell.length_b   1.000
_cell.length_c   1.000
_cell.angle_alpha   90.00
_cell.angle_beta   90.00
_cell.angle_gamma   90.00
#
_symmetry.space_group_name_H-M   'P 1'
#
loop_
_entity.id
_entity.type
_entity.pdbx_description
1 polymer ?
#
loop_
_entity_poly.entity_id
_entity_poly.type
_entity_poly.pdbx_seq_one_letter_code
_entity_poly.pdbx_strand_id
1 'polypeptide(L)'
;MGILRSLMNVFSAGEPRNPNGFVKKFIKDSKEERAQLEMIYKRDVILQVDSLRFVPSWFKITDKTQESYKNGYVIFFTKDVEDFRKNFAKKYAQFSEKHDLVKIEETHNDQAVVTIGKFLVSADSHLTLANEMKNFIDKFYSFKEINPSILFNIRYLSGVPG
;
A
#
# COMPACT_ATOMS: atom_id res chain seq x y z
N MET A 1 26.89 -19.38 33.15
CA MET A 1 26.25 -20.00 31.97
C MET A 1 24.74 -19.88 32.10
N GLY A 2 24.07 -19.03 31.29
CA GLY A 2 22.60 -19.10 31.15
C GLY A 2 21.90 -17.80 30.75
N ILE A 3 22.25 -16.66 31.35
CA ILE A 3 21.52 -15.38 31.15
C ILE A 3 21.64 -14.86 29.70
N LEU A 4 22.64 -15.32 28.94
CA LEU A 4 22.86 -14.96 27.54
C LEU A 4 21.99 -15.73 26.52
N ARG A 5 21.25 -16.78 26.90
CA ARG A 5 20.35 -17.49 25.97
C ARG A 5 18.98 -16.82 25.81
N SER A 6 18.62 -15.85 26.65
CA SER A 6 17.32 -15.17 26.59
C SER A 6 17.27 -13.98 25.62
N LEU A 7 18.41 -13.44 25.19
CA LEU A 7 18.45 -12.24 24.33
C LEU A 7 18.69 -12.55 22.84
N MET A 8 19.23 -13.73 22.52
CA MET A 8 19.46 -14.14 21.11
C MET A 8 18.17 -14.57 20.38
N ASN A 9 17.08 -14.81 21.10
CA ASN A 9 15.77 -15.12 20.50
C ASN A 9 14.89 -13.88 20.23
N VAL A 10 15.30 -12.69 20.67
CA VAL A 10 14.54 -11.45 20.42
C VAL A 10 14.88 -10.84 19.05
N PHE A 11 16.06 -11.13 18.50
CA PHE A 11 16.49 -10.71 17.16
C PHE A 11 16.24 -11.75 16.06
N SER A 12 15.51 -12.83 16.37
CA SER A 12 15.21 -13.93 15.44
C SER A 12 13.73 -13.98 15.00
N ALA A 13 12.93 -12.95 15.26
CA ALA A 13 11.69 -12.72 14.52
C ALA A 13 12.04 -12.11 13.15
N GLY A 14 12.66 -12.94 12.30
CA GLY A 14 13.44 -12.53 11.15
C GLY A 14 12.73 -11.56 10.22
N GLU A 15 13.51 -10.60 9.70
CA GLU A 15 13.08 -9.72 8.63
C GLU A 15 12.43 -10.53 7.49
N PRO A 16 11.34 -10.01 6.90
CA PRO A 16 10.62 -10.73 5.86
C PRO A 16 11.53 -10.99 4.65
N ARG A 17 11.58 -12.26 4.20
CA ARG A 17 12.48 -12.70 3.11
C ARG A 17 11.81 -12.80 1.74
N ASN A 18 10.49 -12.58 1.68
CA ASN A 18 9.70 -12.70 0.46
C ASN A 18 8.47 -11.79 0.52
N PRO A 19 7.82 -11.49 -0.62
CA PRO A 19 6.67 -10.57 -0.68
C PRO A 19 5.54 -10.91 0.31
N ASN A 20 5.18 -12.18 0.45
CA ASN A 20 4.13 -12.61 1.39
C ASN A 20 4.55 -12.36 2.84
N GLY A 21 5.83 -12.53 3.17
CA GLY A 21 6.40 -12.18 4.46
C GLY A 21 6.26 -10.69 4.78
N PHE A 22 6.51 -9.82 3.80
CA PHE A 22 6.33 -8.38 3.94
C PHE A 22 4.87 -8.02 4.18
N VAL A 23 3.94 -8.55 3.38
CA VAL A 23 2.49 -8.31 3.56
C VAL A 23 2.01 -8.82 4.92
N LYS A 24 2.46 -10.01 5.35
CA LYS A 24 2.10 -10.57 6.65
C LYS A 24 2.64 -9.73 7.81
N LYS A 25 3.88 -9.25 7.71
CA LYS A 25 4.49 -8.36 8.70
C LYS A 25 3.74 -7.02 8.75
N PHE A 26 3.47 -6.41 7.60
CA PHE A 26 2.69 -5.18 7.50
C PHE A 26 1.31 -5.29 8.16
N ILE A 27 0.54 -6.36 7.88
CA ILE A 27 -0.78 -6.59 8.51
C ILE A 27 -0.66 -6.73 10.03
N LYS A 28 0.42 -7.34 10.52
CA LYS A 28 0.67 -7.48 11.96
C LYS A 28 0.96 -6.11 12.57
N ASP A 29 1.97 -5.42 12.05
CA ASP A 29 2.46 -4.17 12.63
C ASP A 29 1.40 -3.05 12.52
N SER A 30 0.64 -3.01 11.42
CA SER A 30 -0.43 -2.03 11.19
C SER A 30 -1.65 -2.16 12.10
N LYS A 31 -1.62 -3.12 13.04
CA LYS A 31 -2.59 -3.19 14.14
C LYS A 31 -2.16 -2.34 15.34
N GLU A 32 -0.87 -2.13 15.50
CA GLU A 32 -0.28 -1.51 16.70
C GLU A 32 0.29 -0.13 16.38
N GLU A 33 0.84 0.05 15.18
CA GLU A 33 1.53 1.27 14.77
C GLU A 33 1.15 1.70 13.34
N ARG A 34 1.34 2.99 13.04
CA ARG A 34 1.15 3.51 11.69
C ARG A 34 2.31 3.08 10.81
N ALA A 35 2.12 1.95 10.14
CA ALA A 35 3.02 1.45 9.11
C ALA A 35 2.42 1.62 7.71
N GLN A 36 3.29 1.75 6.72
CA GLN A 36 2.96 1.77 5.30
C GLN A 36 3.80 0.71 4.58
N LEU A 37 3.17 -0.13 3.77
CA LEU A 37 3.85 -1.07 2.89
C LEU A 37 4.11 -0.41 1.54
N GLU A 38 5.35 -0.38 1.09
CA GLU A 38 5.77 0.19 -0.17
C GLU A 38 6.33 -0.89 -1.11
N MET A 39 5.92 -0.86 -2.38
CA MET A 39 6.55 -1.61 -3.46
C MET A 39 7.37 -0.64 -4.31
N ILE A 40 8.65 -0.94 -4.50
CA ILE A 40 9.62 -0.06 -5.16
C ILE A 40 10.17 -0.74 -6.40
N TYR A 41 10.14 -0.04 -7.54
CA TYR A 41 10.72 -0.49 -8.80
C TYR A 41 11.51 0.65 -9.45
N LYS A 42 12.75 0.38 -9.87
CA LYS A 42 13.65 1.38 -10.48
C LYS A 42 13.82 2.68 -9.67
N ARG A 43 13.79 2.55 -8.33
CA ARG A 43 13.89 3.63 -7.32
C ARG A 43 12.61 4.44 -7.10
N ASP A 44 11.51 4.09 -7.78
CA ASP A 44 10.21 4.72 -7.58
C ASP A 44 9.30 3.85 -6.74
N VAL A 45 8.56 4.44 -5.81
CA VAL A 45 7.45 3.78 -5.13
C VAL A 45 6.30 3.65 -6.13
N ILE A 46 5.99 2.42 -6.54
CA ILE A 46 4.97 2.14 -7.57
C ILE A 46 3.62 1.75 -6.98
N LEU A 47 3.60 1.34 -5.71
CA LEU A 47 2.39 1.00 -4.97
C LEU A 47 2.63 1.14 -3.47
N GLN A 48 1.63 1.65 -2.78
CA GLN A 48 1.61 1.82 -1.33
C GLN A 48 0.35 1.18 -0.75
N VAL A 49 0.45 0.72 0.49
CA VAL A 49 -0.70 0.25 1.26
C VAL A 49 -0.66 0.89 2.64
N ASP A 50 -1.76 1.54 3.00
CA ASP A 50 -1.99 2.09 4.35
C ASP A 50 -3.10 1.32 5.06
N SER A 51 -2.97 1.19 6.38
CA SER A 51 -4.06 0.77 7.25
C SER A 51 -4.98 1.95 7.53
N LEU A 52 -6.25 1.82 7.15
CA LEU A 52 -7.26 2.87 7.27
C LEU A 52 -7.57 3.26 8.72
N ARG A 53 -7.11 2.45 9.69
CA ARG A 53 -7.12 2.76 11.12
C ARG A 53 -6.41 4.06 11.46
N PHE A 54 -5.35 4.41 10.72
CA PHE A 54 -4.45 5.52 11.06
C PHE A 54 -4.50 6.69 10.06
N VAL A 55 -5.35 6.63 9.04
CA VAL A 55 -5.38 7.63 7.95
C VAL A 55 -6.78 8.21 7.72
N PRO A 56 -7.29 9.00 8.68
CA PRO A 56 -8.64 9.58 8.59
C PRO A 56 -8.82 10.56 7.42
N SER A 57 -7.72 11.08 6.84
CA SER A 57 -7.75 11.96 5.67
C SER A 57 -8.46 11.31 4.48
N TRP A 58 -8.31 10.00 4.28
CA TRP A 58 -9.01 9.29 3.21
C TRP A 58 -10.53 9.40 3.31
N PHE A 59 -11.09 9.37 4.52
CA PHE A 59 -12.54 9.50 4.71
C PHE A 59 -13.04 10.94 4.53
N LYS A 60 -12.15 11.94 4.64
CA LYS A 60 -12.52 13.36 4.42
C LYS A 60 -12.65 13.72 2.94
N ILE A 61 -12.00 12.95 2.07
CA ILE A 61 -11.85 13.27 0.64
C ILE A 61 -12.51 12.22 -0.26
N THR A 62 -13.21 11.25 0.32
CA THR A 62 -13.90 10.17 -0.41
C THR A 62 -15.32 9.98 0.12
N ASP A 63 -16.13 9.24 -0.62
CA ASP A 63 -17.47 8.82 -0.22
C ASP A 63 -17.47 7.60 0.73
N LYS A 64 -16.29 7.09 1.11
CA LYS A 64 -16.15 5.92 1.98
C LYS A 64 -16.38 6.29 3.44
N THR A 65 -17.16 5.46 4.14
CA THR A 65 -17.47 5.67 5.55
C THR A 65 -16.44 5.00 6.44
N GLN A 66 -15.99 5.72 7.48
CA GLN A 66 -15.07 5.15 8.47
C GLN A 66 -15.66 3.91 9.16
N GLU A 67 -16.98 3.87 9.38
CA GLU A 67 -17.67 2.73 9.99
C GLU A 67 -17.39 1.41 9.26
N SER A 68 -17.48 1.44 7.93
CA SER A 68 -17.27 0.27 7.08
C SER A 68 -15.78 -0.10 6.92
N TYR A 69 -14.87 0.87 7.01
CA TYR A 69 -13.47 0.67 6.61
C TYR A 69 -12.42 0.90 7.72
N LYS A 70 -12.82 1.17 8.97
CA LYS A 70 -11.90 1.50 10.09
C LYS A 70 -10.76 0.51 10.34
N ASN A 71 -10.96 -0.77 10.00
CA ASN A 71 -9.96 -1.83 10.15
C ASN A 71 -9.45 -2.35 8.79
N GLY A 72 -9.80 -1.62 7.74
CA GLY A 72 -9.48 -1.94 6.37
C GLY A 72 -8.11 -1.42 5.93
N TYR A 73 -7.88 -1.54 4.63
CA TYR A 73 -6.67 -1.07 3.97
C TYR A 73 -7.04 -0.26 2.74
N VAL A 74 -6.15 0.64 2.36
CA VAL A 74 -6.19 1.30 1.05
C VAL A 74 -4.92 0.96 0.30
N ILE A 75 -5.09 0.39 -0.90
CA ILE A 75 -4.00 0.17 -1.86
C ILE A 75 -4.01 1.36 -2.81
N PHE A 76 -2.90 2.07 -2.95
CA PHE A 76 -2.86 3.25 -3.80
C PHE A 76 -1.52 3.46 -4.49
N PHE A 77 -1.54 4.30 -5.52
CA PHE A 77 -0.35 4.88 -6.13
C PHE A 77 -0.64 6.31 -6.57
N THR A 78 0.41 7.11 -6.67
CA THR A 78 0.35 8.51 -7.12
C THR A 78 1.16 8.67 -8.39
N LYS A 79 0.64 9.43 -9.35
CA LYS A 79 1.31 9.79 -10.60
C LYS A 79 1.23 11.29 -10.84
N ASP A 80 2.24 11.82 -11.51
CA ASP A 80 2.13 13.11 -12.16
C ASP A 80 0.92 13.13 -13.12
N VAL A 81 0.21 14.26 -13.17
CA VAL A 81 -1.00 14.40 -14.01
C VAL A 81 -0.74 14.10 -15.48
N GLU A 82 0.41 14.52 -16.03
CA GLU A 82 0.74 14.28 -17.43
C GLU A 82 1.09 12.81 -17.70
N ASP A 83 1.80 12.16 -16.78
CA ASP A 83 2.05 10.71 -16.86
C ASP A 83 0.73 9.91 -16.76
N PHE A 84 -0.16 10.30 -15.84
CA PHE A 84 -1.47 9.67 -15.72
C PHE A 84 -2.26 9.77 -17.02
N ARG A 85 -2.37 10.97 -17.60
CA ARG A 85 -3.11 11.21 -18.85
C ARG A 85 -2.56 10.39 -20.01
N LYS A 86 -1.24 10.32 -20.15
CA LYS A 86 -0.57 9.63 -21.26
C LYS A 86 -0.59 8.11 -21.11
N ASN A 87 -0.37 7.59 -19.90
CA ASN A 87 -0.05 6.18 -19.70
C ASN A 87 -1.08 5.39 -18.89
N PHE A 88 -1.91 6.03 -18.05
CA PHE A 88 -2.78 5.35 -17.09
C PHE A 88 -4.28 5.62 -17.30
N ALA A 89 -4.67 6.75 -17.91
CA ALA A 89 -6.08 7.17 -17.99
C ALA A 89 -7.01 6.12 -18.62
N LYS A 90 -6.58 5.48 -19.71
CA LYS A 90 -7.37 4.41 -20.36
C LYS A 90 -7.49 3.16 -19.48
N LYS A 91 -6.40 2.74 -18.83
CA LYS A 91 -6.39 1.59 -17.92
C LYS A 91 -7.27 1.86 -16.70
N TYR A 92 -7.22 3.07 -16.17
CA TYR A 92 -8.08 3.52 -15.08
C TYR A 92 -9.55 3.39 -15.47
N ALA A 93 -9.99 4.01 -16.58
CA ALA A 93 -11.39 3.97 -17.01
C ALA A 93 -11.93 2.53 -17.12
N GLN A 94 -11.15 1.63 -17.73
CA GLN A 94 -11.54 0.22 -17.89
C GLN A 94 -11.59 -0.55 -16.57
N PHE A 95 -10.71 -0.22 -15.62
CA PHE A 95 -10.61 -0.92 -14.35
C PHE A 95 -11.61 -0.40 -13.32
N SER A 96 -11.87 0.91 -13.29
CA SER A 96 -12.84 1.55 -12.40
C SER A 96 -14.29 1.15 -12.69
N GLU A 97 -14.61 0.74 -13.93
CA GLU A 97 -15.95 0.22 -14.26
C GLU A 97 -16.31 -1.06 -13.49
N LYS A 98 -15.30 -1.87 -13.14
CA LYS A 98 -15.47 -3.19 -12.50
C LYS A 98 -15.03 -3.21 -11.05
N HIS A 99 -14.39 -2.15 -10.60
CA HIS A 99 -13.80 -2.05 -9.29
C HIS A 99 -14.09 -0.68 -8.70
N ASP A 100 -14.45 -0.68 -7.42
CA ASP A 100 -14.67 0.53 -6.65
C ASP A 100 -13.31 1.22 -6.38
N LEU A 101 -12.93 2.12 -7.27
CA LEU A 101 -11.70 2.90 -7.22
C LEU A 101 -12.01 4.36 -6.96
N VAL A 102 -11.22 4.96 -6.07
CA VAL A 102 -11.22 6.39 -5.83
C VAL A 102 -10.10 7.02 -6.65
N LYS A 103 -10.42 8.13 -7.33
CA LYS A 103 -9.44 9.00 -7.97
C LYS A 103 -9.47 10.36 -7.29
N ILE A 104 -8.29 10.84 -6.89
CA ILE A 104 -8.09 12.16 -6.29
C ILE A 104 -7.10 12.91 -7.18
N GLU A 105 -7.44 14.15 -7.54
CA GLU A 105 -6.51 15.08 -8.18
C GLU A 105 -6.12 16.13 -7.15
N GLU A 106 -4.82 16.27 -6.89
CA GLU A 106 -4.30 17.17 -5.85
C GLU A 106 -2.98 17.83 -6.29
N THR A 107 -2.50 18.78 -5.51
CA THR A 107 -1.18 19.40 -5.70
C THR A 107 -0.28 19.03 -4.53
N HIS A 108 0.85 18.39 -4.82
CA HIS A 108 1.85 17.97 -3.85
C HIS A 108 3.19 18.63 -4.19
N ASN A 109 3.73 19.46 -3.29
CA ASN A 109 4.96 20.23 -3.52
C ASN A 109 4.98 20.98 -4.86
N ASP A 110 3.92 21.75 -5.14
CA ASP A 110 3.70 22.50 -6.40
C ASP A 110 3.60 21.64 -7.67
N GLN A 111 3.51 20.31 -7.53
CA GLN A 111 3.28 19.40 -8.64
C GLN A 111 1.85 18.85 -8.62
N ALA A 112 1.14 18.97 -9.74
CA ALA A 112 -0.18 18.39 -9.90
C ALA A 112 -0.07 16.86 -10.04
N VAL A 113 -0.75 16.13 -9.17
CA VAL A 113 -0.72 14.66 -9.12
C VAL A 113 -2.11 14.06 -9.11
N VAL A 114 -2.18 12.80 -9.54
CA VAL A 114 -3.36 11.95 -9.49
C VAL A 114 -3.05 10.76 -8.60
N THR A 115 -3.83 10.60 -7.53
CA THR A 115 -3.80 9.42 -6.66
C THR A 115 -4.98 8.52 -6.97
N ILE A 116 -4.69 7.25 -7.24
CA ILE A 116 -5.71 6.21 -7.45
C ILE A 116 -5.65 5.25 -6.27
N GLY A 117 -6.77 5.07 -5.57
CA GLY A 117 -6.89 4.21 -4.40
C GLY A 117 -7.99 3.17 -4.52
N LYS A 118 -7.75 1.98 -3.98
CA LYS A 118 -8.73 0.90 -3.80
C LYS A 118 -8.89 0.60 -2.32
N PHE A 119 -10.12 0.71 -1.83
CA PHE A 119 -10.46 0.50 -0.43
C PHE A 119 -10.91 -0.93 -0.17
N LEU A 120 -10.41 -1.53 0.90
CA LEU A 120 -10.70 -2.89 1.31
C LEU A 120 -11.25 -2.87 2.75
N VAL A 121 -12.49 -3.33 2.94
CA VAL A 121 -13.21 -3.32 4.24
C VAL A 121 -12.48 -4.12 5.32
N SER A 122 -11.95 -5.29 4.96
CA SER A 122 -11.04 -6.08 5.79
C SER A 122 -10.22 -7.00 4.89
N ALA A 123 -8.94 -7.18 5.24
CA ALA A 123 -8.14 -8.28 4.72
C ALA A 123 -7.77 -9.17 5.91
N ASP A 124 -8.63 -10.14 6.21
CA ASP A 124 -8.37 -11.11 7.29
C ASP A 124 -7.18 -12.03 6.96
N SER A 125 -6.79 -12.07 5.67
CA SER A 125 -5.66 -12.84 5.17
C SER A 125 -4.68 -11.99 4.37
N HIS A 126 -3.39 -12.17 4.66
CA HIS A 126 -2.29 -11.64 3.86
C HIS A 126 -2.35 -12.05 2.38
N LEU A 127 -2.94 -13.20 2.06
CA LEU A 127 -3.11 -13.64 0.67
C LEU A 127 -4.10 -12.75 -0.09
N THR A 128 -5.19 -12.33 0.56
CA THR A 128 -6.18 -11.43 -0.06
C THR A 128 -5.53 -10.09 -0.41
N LEU A 129 -4.81 -9.49 0.55
CA LEU A 129 -4.13 -8.22 0.32
C LEU A 129 -3.05 -8.36 -0.77
N ALA A 130 -2.22 -9.41 -0.71
CA ALA A 130 -1.18 -9.66 -1.71
C ALA A 130 -1.75 -9.84 -3.13
N ASN A 131 -2.86 -10.57 -3.26
CA ASN A 131 -3.53 -10.77 -4.55
C ASN A 131 -4.13 -9.48 -5.09
N GLU A 132 -4.72 -8.65 -4.23
CA GLU A 132 -5.24 -7.34 -4.63
C GLU A 132 -4.13 -6.39 -5.06
N MET A 133 -3.00 -6.35 -4.33
CA MET A 133 -1.81 -5.60 -4.73
C MET A 133 -1.30 -6.05 -6.09
N LYS A 134 -1.18 -7.37 -6.30
CA LYS A 134 -0.76 -7.93 -7.60
C LYS A 134 -1.71 -7.56 -8.72
N ASN A 135 -3.02 -7.68 -8.51
CA ASN A 135 -4.02 -7.31 -9.51
C ASN A 135 -3.92 -5.81 -9.85
N PHE A 136 -3.72 -4.94 -8.86
CA PHE A 136 -3.49 -3.51 -9.08
C PHE A 136 -2.26 -3.26 -9.96
N ILE A 137 -1.13 -3.88 -9.62
CA ILE A 137 0.11 -3.77 -10.39
C ILE A 137 -0.07 -4.26 -11.81
N ASP A 138 -0.60 -5.48 -12.01
CA ASP A 138 -0.73 -6.09 -13.33
C ASP A 138 -1.64 -5.29 -14.27
N LYS A 139 -2.60 -4.53 -13.73
CA LYS A 139 -3.52 -3.70 -14.52
C LYS A 139 -2.92 -2.37 -14.91
N PHE A 140 -2.21 -1.73 -13.98
CA PHE A 140 -1.70 -0.38 -14.19
C PHE A 140 -0.29 -0.37 -14.78
N TYR A 141 0.55 -1.33 -14.41
CA TYR A 141 1.94 -1.41 -14.83
C TYR A 141 2.16 -2.54 -15.84
N SER A 142 3.09 -2.30 -16.75
CA SER A 142 3.52 -3.28 -17.74
C SER A 142 5.05 -3.36 -17.69
N PHE A 143 5.56 -4.32 -16.94
CA PHE A 143 7.01 -4.50 -16.81
C PHE A 143 7.57 -5.07 -18.12
N LYS A 144 8.66 -4.47 -18.61
CA LYS A 144 9.36 -4.96 -19.81
C LYS A 144 10.25 -6.16 -19.52
N GLU A 145 10.61 -6.37 -18.25
CA GLU A 145 11.48 -7.43 -17.79
C GLU A 145 10.67 -8.68 -17.45
N ILE A 146 11.22 -9.86 -17.75
CA ILE A 146 10.58 -11.16 -17.46
C ILE A 146 10.52 -11.41 -15.94
N ASN A 147 11.47 -10.86 -15.18
CA ASN A 147 11.52 -10.92 -13.72
C ASN A 147 11.97 -9.55 -13.15
N PRO A 148 11.07 -8.56 -13.06
CA PRO A 148 11.44 -7.24 -12.55
C PRO A 148 11.90 -7.36 -11.10
N SER A 149 13.00 -6.71 -10.76
CA SER A 149 13.46 -6.62 -9.38
C SER A 149 12.58 -5.59 -8.65
N ILE A 150 11.63 -6.09 -7.86
CA ILE A 150 10.72 -5.30 -7.03
C ILE A 150 11.16 -5.43 -5.59
N LEU A 151 11.41 -4.30 -4.93
CA LEU A 151 11.73 -4.25 -3.51
C LEU A 151 10.46 -3.99 -2.72
N PHE A 152 10.39 -4.58 -1.53
CA PHE A 152 9.32 -4.33 -0.56
C PHE A 152 9.93 -3.62 0.65
N ASN A 153 9.24 -2.63 1.17
CA ASN A 153 9.64 -1.88 2.34
C ASN A 153 8.44 -1.69 3.27
N ILE A 154 8.67 -1.73 4.60
CA ILE A 154 7.67 -1.31 5.59
C ILE A 154 8.21 -0.04 6.23
N ARG A 155 7.56 1.07 5.92
CA ARG A 155 7.89 2.38 6.45
C ARG A 155 7.03 2.66 7.68
N TYR A 156 7.66 2.85 8.83
CA TYR A 156 7.00 3.26 10.06
C TYR A 156 6.94 4.78 10.10
N LEU A 157 5.73 5.33 10.27
CA LEU A 157 5.47 6.76 10.23
C LEU A 157 5.28 7.27 11.68
N SER A 158 6.20 8.10 12.16
CA SER A 158 6.15 8.68 13.50
C SER A 158 5.21 9.89 13.61
N GLY A 159 4.25 9.83 14.56
CA GLY A 159 3.38 10.94 15.02
C GLY A 159 2.12 11.19 14.17
N VAL A 160 0.92 11.48 14.72
CA VAL A 160 0.41 11.76 16.08
C VAL A 160 -0.93 10.99 16.21
N PRO A 161 -1.29 10.40 17.37
CA PRO A 161 -2.66 9.93 17.58
C PRO A 161 -3.60 11.14 17.53
N GLY A 162 -4.52 11.14 16.57
CA GLY A 162 -5.65 12.07 16.59
C GLY A 162 -6.54 11.84 17.79
#